data_AF-A0AAD8Y8S9-F1
#
_entry.id   AF-A0AAD8Y8S9-F1
#
_cell.length_a   1.000
_cell.length_b   1.000
_cell.length_c   1.000
_cell.angle_alpha   90.00
_cell.angle_beta   90.00
_cell.angle_gamma   90.00
#
_symmetry.space_group_name_H-M   'P 1'
#
loop_
_entity.id
_entity.type
_entity.pdbx_description
1 polymer ?
#
loop_
_entity_poly.entity_id
_entity_poly.type
_entity_poly.pdbx_seq_one_letter_code
_entity_poly.pdbx_strand_id
1 'polypeptide(L)'
;MTTKSILQTQQHTLHLFLNNPSTRTPTIVLYVASFGGALHAAVTTFFYLSIGASTLEIGRLGFIMSVGALMGSPMSGWALDKYGPWIPISVTAVCCAVGCLWRGVATSITALRVSAILLGIGINLWTVVLGQLVKSFPSNMRSEVLAGFSVQMTVLQLCGKGIFPIIEYILHSIIKIEEELSRYRIHMGLCTFFCFYGVVALLMDRKNVGYSGETLMSQNEQHEQPRVKYGQKESIDDDDWEDDTLPTAATAKSQAEGADATTTTSTASASRNNTNEDSPISSLSSFVNEPEDASMIRPATTTVIKQENTLTPHNKRTHLITTITLTIALLIQSICTTFLTVLWPLLSKDLFSLSAHTFGIITFISSIVSTGAVASFPIVEGLEKVGEATSITEPADMVCSLRNTTTIRFMLLRTEPKITPEPLCFVIIFDETRSKESSSLGFTMGYLTMLEMWAE
;
A
#
# COMPACT_ATOMS: atom_id res chain seq x y z
N MET A 1 -3.53 -18.46 19.07
CA MET A 1 -4.61 -17.84 18.27
C MET A 1 -5.18 -18.92 17.35
N THR A 2 -6.49 -19.18 17.36
CA THR A 2 -7.07 -20.29 16.57
C THR A 2 -7.45 -19.80 15.17
N THR A 3 -7.39 -20.64 14.14
CA THR A 3 -7.84 -20.26 12.76
C THR A 3 -9.27 -19.72 12.73
N LYS A 4 -10.13 -20.23 13.63
CA LYS A 4 -11.47 -19.70 13.87
C LYS A 4 -11.48 -18.23 14.27
N SER A 5 -10.49 -17.76 15.05
CA SER A 5 -10.43 -16.35 15.46
C SER A 5 -10.07 -15.42 14.30
N ILE A 6 -9.19 -15.85 13.37
CA ILE A 6 -8.81 -15.01 12.21
C ILE A 6 -10.02 -14.78 11.30
N LEU A 7 -10.75 -15.85 10.95
CA LEU A 7 -11.94 -15.72 10.10
C LEU A 7 -13.01 -14.86 10.78
N GLN A 8 -13.22 -15.03 12.09
CA GLN A 8 -14.14 -14.20 12.87
C GLN A 8 -13.71 -12.73 12.88
N THR A 9 -12.43 -12.41 13.07
CA THR A 9 -11.92 -11.03 12.98
C THR A 9 -12.10 -10.44 11.59
N GLN A 10 -11.86 -11.21 10.53
CA GLN A 10 -12.06 -10.75 9.15
C GLN A 10 -13.55 -10.52 8.83
N GLN A 11 -14.43 -11.41 9.29
CA GLN A 11 -15.88 -11.24 9.18
C GLN A 11 -16.36 -10.03 9.98
N HIS A 12 -15.83 -9.84 11.19
CA HIS A 12 -16.14 -8.72 12.05
C HIS A 12 -15.75 -7.38 11.41
N THR A 13 -14.50 -7.26 10.94
CA THR A 13 -14.03 -6.04 10.27
C THR A 13 -14.78 -5.76 8.97
N LEU A 14 -15.09 -6.80 8.17
CA LEU A 14 -15.92 -6.65 6.97
C LEU A 14 -17.32 -6.12 7.33
N HIS A 15 -17.95 -6.70 8.36
CA HIS A 15 -19.26 -6.26 8.83
C HIS A 15 -19.22 -4.82 9.35
N LEU A 16 -18.15 -4.42 10.05
CA LEU A 16 -17.96 -3.02 10.47
C LEU A 16 -17.88 -2.06 9.27
N PHE A 17 -17.16 -2.42 8.20
CA PHE A 17 -17.10 -1.61 6.99
C PHE A 17 -18.44 -1.53 6.27
N LEU A 18 -19.14 -2.64 6.14
CA LEU A 18 -20.39 -2.70 5.39
C LEU A 18 -21.58 -2.09 6.14
N ASN A 19 -21.55 -2.07 7.48
CA ASN A 19 -22.64 -1.50 8.26
C ASN A 19 -22.51 -0.01 8.52
N ASN A 20 -21.31 0.56 8.47
CA ASN A 20 -21.13 1.99 8.67
C ASN A 20 -21.25 2.73 7.32
N PRO A 21 -22.30 3.55 7.10
CA PRO A 21 -22.53 4.19 5.81
C PRO A 21 -21.37 5.09 5.35
N SER A 22 -20.63 5.69 6.28
CA SER A 22 -19.54 6.61 5.93
C SER A 22 -18.28 5.91 5.42
N THR A 23 -18.07 4.65 5.79
CA THR A 23 -16.90 3.86 5.36
C THR A 23 -17.26 2.83 4.29
N ARG A 24 -18.51 2.36 4.25
CA ARG A 24 -19.01 1.37 3.30
C ARG A 24 -18.67 1.71 1.85
N THR A 25 -19.10 2.87 1.38
CA THR A 25 -18.94 3.24 -0.02
C THR A 25 -17.48 3.48 -0.40
N PRO A 26 -16.68 4.25 0.37
CA PRO A 26 -15.24 4.36 0.15
C PRO A 26 -14.52 3.01 0.07
N THR A 27 -14.85 2.08 0.97
CA THR A 27 -14.29 0.72 0.99
C THR A 27 -14.69 -0.07 -0.25
N ILE A 28 -15.98 -0.06 -0.63
CA ILE A 28 -16.47 -0.76 -1.84
C ILE A 28 -15.78 -0.21 -3.09
N VAL A 29 -15.66 1.12 -3.22
CA VAL A 29 -15.00 1.77 -4.35
C VAL A 29 -13.56 1.30 -4.49
N LEU A 30 -12.82 1.22 -3.37
CA LEU A 30 -11.44 0.76 -3.38
C LEU A 30 -11.31 -0.74 -3.65
N TYR A 31 -12.25 -1.55 -3.15
CA TYR A 31 -12.35 -2.98 -3.43
C TYR A 31 -12.51 -3.23 -4.92
N VAL A 32 -13.54 -2.67 -5.56
CA VAL A 32 -13.80 -2.90 -6.99
C VAL A 32 -12.66 -2.38 -7.85
N ALA A 33 -12.08 -1.22 -7.53
CA ALA A 33 -10.94 -0.67 -8.26
C ALA A 33 -9.71 -1.59 -8.16
N SER A 34 -9.44 -2.16 -6.98
CA SER A 34 -8.29 -3.04 -6.78
C SER A 34 -8.50 -4.43 -7.34
N PHE A 35 -9.73 -4.95 -7.31
CA PHE A 35 -10.10 -6.16 -8.02
C PHE A 35 -9.88 -6.01 -9.53
N GLY A 36 -10.42 -4.92 -10.10
CA GLY A 36 -10.23 -4.57 -11.51
C GLY A 36 -8.76 -4.37 -11.86
N GLY A 37 -8.00 -3.69 -10.99
CA GLY A 37 -6.55 -3.48 -11.10
C GLY A 37 -5.73 -4.78 -11.08
N ALA A 38 -6.11 -5.73 -10.23
CA ALA A 38 -5.46 -7.03 -10.16
C ALA A 38 -5.72 -7.90 -11.39
N LEU A 39 -6.93 -7.81 -11.96
CA LEU A 39 -7.35 -8.59 -13.13
C LEU A 39 -6.47 -8.31 -14.35
N HIS A 40 -6.12 -7.06 -14.60
CA HIS A 40 -5.34 -6.66 -15.77
C HIS A 40 -3.83 -6.47 -15.47
N ALA A 41 -3.39 -6.75 -14.25
CA ALA A 41 -1.99 -6.55 -13.84
C ALA A 41 -1.02 -7.40 -14.68
N ALA A 42 -1.35 -8.68 -14.91
CA ALA A 42 -0.50 -9.62 -15.67
C ALA A 42 -0.34 -9.22 -17.14
N VAL A 43 -1.35 -8.58 -17.74
CA VAL A 43 -1.36 -8.22 -19.17
C VAL A 43 -0.83 -6.81 -19.43
N THR A 44 -0.69 -5.97 -18.41
CA THR A 44 -0.38 -4.53 -18.60
C THR A 44 0.92 -4.28 -19.35
N THR A 45 1.99 -5.00 -19.00
CA THR A 45 3.28 -4.88 -19.68
C THR A 45 3.20 -5.36 -21.13
N PHE A 46 2.53 -6.49 -21.38
CA PHE A 46 2.34 -7.04 -22.73
C PHE A 46 1.49 -6.12 -23.61
N PHE A 47 0.46 -5.50 -23.03
CA PHE A 47 -0.37 -4.50 -23.70
C PHE A 47 0.46 -3.28 -24.15
N TYR A 48 1.32 -2.73 -23.29
CA TYR A 48 2.18 -1.61 -23.68
C TYR A 48 3.14 -1.99 -24.80
N LEU A 49 3.74 -3.18 -24.74
CA LEU A 49 4.58 -3.69 -25.83
C LEU A 49 3.79 -3.86 -27.13
N SER A 50 2.54 -4.32 -27.07
CA SER A 50 1.68 -4.49 -28.24
C SER A 50 1.25 -3.18 -28.91
N ILE A 51 1.24 -2.07 -28.15
CA ILE A 51 1.04 -0.71 -28.68
C ILE A 51 2.35 -0.16 -29.31
N GLY A 52 3.48 -0.83 -29.11
CA GLY A 52 4.80 -0.42 -29.59
C GLY A 52 5.59 0.43 -28.59
N ALA A 53 5.22 0.42 -27.31
CA ALA A 53 6.03 1.08 -26.28
C ALA A 53 7.33 0.30 -26.04
N SER A 54 8.45 1.01 -25.98
CA SER A 54 9.73 0.42 -25.57
C SER A 54 9.77 0.13 -24.06
N THR A 55 10.70 -0.73 -23.63
CA THR A 55 10.92 -1.03 -22.20
C THR A 55 11.22 0.23 -21.37
N LEU A 56 12.02 1.14 -21.94
CA LEU A 56 12.32 2.44 -21.34
C LEU A 56 11.05 3.29 -21.18
N GLU A 57 10.15 3.27 -22.16
CA GLU A 57 8.89 4.00 -22.08
C GLU A 57 7.94 3.41 -21.04
N ILE A 58 7.89 2.09 -20.89
CA ILE A 58 7.13 1.44 -19.81
C ILE A 58 7.64 1.92 -18.45
N GLY A 59 8.96 1.98 -18.27
CA GLY A 59 9.58 2.55 -17.07
C GLY A 59 9.19 4.02 -16.84
N ARG A 60 9.18 4.84 -17.92
CA ARG A 60 8.75 6.24 -17.85
C ARG A 60 7.28 6.39 -17.48
N LEU A 61 6.39 5.54 -18.00
CA LEU A 61 4.97 5.53 -17.62
C LEU A 61 4.80 5.22 -16.12
N GLY A 62 5.54 4.23 -15.62
CA GLY A 62 5.61 3.91 -14.19
C GLY A 62 6.08 5.09 -13.35
N PHE A 63 7.17 5.74 -13.77
CA PHE A 63 7.69 6.94 -13.11
C PHE A 63 6.66 8.08 -13.05
N ILE A 64 5.97 8.37 -14.15
CA ILE A 64 4.92 9.41 -14.20
C ILE A 64 3.81 9.10 -13.20
N MET A 65 3.31 7.86 -13.15
CA MET A 65 2.29 7.45 -12.18
C MET A 65 2.78 7.64 -10.74
N SER A 66 4.02 7.22 -10.43
CA SER A 66 4.60 7.35 -9.09
C SER A 66 4.79 8.81 -8.66
N VAL A 67 5.22 9.69 -9.56
CA VAL A 67 5.31 11.14 -9.28
C VAL A 67 3.92 11.71 -9.00
N GLY A 68 2.91 11.34 -9.79
CA GLY A 68 1.52 11.74 -9.56
C GLY A 68 0.98 11.28 -8.20
N ALA A 69 1.31 10.05 -7.78
CA ALA A 69 0.94 9.52 -6.47
C ALA A 69 1.69 10.24 -5.33
N LEU A 70 3.00 10.48 -5.51
CA LEU A 70 3.83 11.14 -4.51
C LEU A 70 3.37 12.58 -4.26
N MET A 71 3.08 13.34 -5.32
CA MET A 71 2.60 14.71 -5.22
C MET A 71 1.13 14.78 -4.79
N GLY A 72 0.31 13.85 -5.27
CA GLY A 72 -1.12 13.83 -4.97
C GLY A 72 -1.42 13.39 -3.54
N SER A 73 -0.57 12.57 -2.91
CA SER A 73 -0.76 12.11 -1.53
C SER A 73 -0.89 13.25 -0.52
N PRO A 74 0.07 14.19 -0.37
CA PRO A 74 -0.05 15.31 0.56
C PRO A 74 -1.21 16.25 0.20
N MET A 75 -1.45 16.50 -1.09
CA MET A 75 -2.58 17.31 -1.54
C MET A 75 -3.92 16.69 -1.16
N SER A 76 -4.03 15.37 -1.30
CA SER A 76 -5.24 14.61 -0.98
C SER A 76 -5.49 14.53 0.52
N GLY A 77 -4.44 14.43 1.35
CA GLY A 77 -4.53 14.55 2.80
C GLY A 77 -5.00 15.93 3.24
N TRP A 78 -4.39 17.00 2.69
CA TRP A 78 -4.83 18.37 2.95
C TRP A 78 -6.30 18.60 2.54
N ALA A 79 -6.70 18.07 1.38
CA ALA A 79 -8.09 18.16 0.92
C ALA A 79 -9.06 17.36 1.80
N LEU A 80 -8.64 16.20 2.29
CA LEU A 80 -9.40 15.37 3.24
C LEU A 80 -9.63 16.10 4.56
N ASP A 81 -8.63 16.83 5.03
CA ASP A 81 -8.71 17.62 6.27
C ASP A 81 -9.61 18.84 6.10
N LYS A 82 -9.49 19.57 4.97
CA LYS A 82 -10.19 20.84 4.76
C LYS A 82 -11.61 20.71 4.21
N TYR A 83 -11.83 19.76 3.29
CA TYR A 83 -13.09 19.63 2.55
C TYR A 83 -13.84 18.33 2.86
N GLY A 84 -13.31 17.52 3.79
CA GLY A 84 -13.86 16.21 4.12
C GLY A 84 -13.56 15.14 3.05
N PRO A 85 -14.07 13.91 3.24
CA PRO A 85 -13.71 12.76 2.39
C PRO A 85 -14.33 12.79 1.01
N TRP A 86 -15.47 13.45 0.83
CA TRP A 86 -16.23 13.39 -0.42
C TRP A 86 -15.42 13.87 -1.64
N ILE A 87 -14.84 15.06 -1.55
CA ILE A 87 -14.12 15.69 -2.67
C ILE A 87 -12.88 14.89 -3.09
N PRO A 88 -11.90 14.61 -2.21
CA PRO A 88 -10.69 13.89 -2.60
C PRO A 88 -10.98 12.46 -3.07
N ILE A 89 -11.93 11.74 -2.47
CA ILE A 89 -12.32 10.39 -2.94
C ILE A 89 -12.95 10.48 -4.34
N SER A 90 -13.84 11.45 -4.58
CA SER A 90 -14.49 11.60 -5.88
C SER A 90 -13.50 11.93 -6.99
N VAL A 91 -12.60 12.89 -6.74
CA VAL A 91 -11.59 13.29 -7.72
C VAL A 91 -10.66 12.12 -8.05
N THR A 92 -10.12 11.44 -7.04
CA THR A 92 -9.21 10.31 -7.27
C THR A 92 -9.91 9.13 -7.93
N ALA A 93 -11.15 8.79 -7.55
CA ALA A 93 -11.94 7.74 -8.18
C ALA A 93 -12.23 8.04 -9.67
N VAL A 94 -12.63 9.28 -9.99
CA VAL A 94 -12.88 9.72 -11.37
C VAL A 94 -11.59 9.68 -12.19
N CYS A 95 -10.48 10.23 -11.66
CA CYS A 95 -9.18 10.16 -12.34
C CYS A 95 -8.72 8.72 -12.58
N CYS A 96 -8.97 7.81 -11.63
CA CYS A 96 -8.71 6.38 -11.79
C CYS A 96 -9.56 5.77 -12.92
N ALA A 97 -10.88 6.00 -12.92
CA ALA A 97 -11.79 5.48 -13.94
C ALA A 97 -11.46 6.01 -15.35
N VAL A 98 -11.28 7.32 -15.50
CA VAL A 98 -10.92 7.95 -16.77
C VAL A 98 -9.51 7.53 -17.21
N GLY A 99 -8.56 7.41 -16.27
CA GLY A 99 -7.21 6.92 -16.54
C GLY A 99 -7.21 5.49 -17.07
N CYS A 100 -7.99 4.59 -16.45
CA CYS A 100 -8.19 3.22 -16.90
C CYS A 100 -8.84 3.15 -18.28
N LEU A 101 -9.89 3.96 -18.52
CA LEU A 101 -10.54 4.04 -19.83
C LEU A 101 -9.55 4.48 -20.90
N TRP A 102 -8.86 5.59 -20.65
CA TRP A 102 -7.89 6.16 -21.59
C TRP A 102 -6.74 5.19 -21.88
N ARG A 103 -6.33 4.38 -20.89
CA ARG A 103 -5.37 3.30 -21.08
C ARG A 103 -5.92 2.24 -22.02
N GLY A 104 -7.14 1.77 -21.78
CA GLY A 104 -7.76 0.69 -22.56
C GLY A 104 -8.00 1.07 -24.02
N VAL A 105 -8.30 2.34 -24.31
CA VAL A 105 -8.51 2.85 -25.67
C VAL A 105 -7.24 3.39 -26.34
N ALA A 106 -6.09 3.34 -25.67
CA ALA A 106 -4.86 3.90 -26.19
C ALA A 106 -4.41 3.20 -27.49
N THR A 107 -4.13 4.00 -28.50
CA THR A 107 -3.55 3.59 -29.80
C THR A 107 -2.13 4.11 -29.99
N SER A 108 -1.64 4.95 -29.08
CA SER A 108 -0.33 5.59 -29.17
C SER A 108 0.31 5.76 -27.79
N ILE A 109 1.64 5.91 -27.78
CA ILE A 109 2.42 6.14 -26.56
C ILE A 109 2.02 7.46 -25.88
N THR A 110 1.68 8.49 -26.66
CA THR A 110 1.20 9.78 -26.11
C THR A 110 -0.11 9.58 -25.33
N ALA A 111 -1.04 8.78 -25.84
CA ALA A 111 -2.26 8.45 -25.11
C ALA A 111 -1.95 7.69 -23.81
N LEU A 112 -0.99 6.75 -23.82
CA LEU A 112 -0.54 6.08 -22.60
C LEU A 112 0.05 7.04 -21.56
N ARG A 113 0.76 8.09 -21.97
CA ARG A 113 1.29 9.12 -21.05
C ARG A 113 0.18 9.91 -20.38
N VAL A 114 -0.85 10.31 -21.14
CA VAL A 114 -2.03 11.00 -20.57
C VAL A 114 -2.74 10.11 -19.57
N SER A 115 -2.94 8.83 -19.91
CA SER A 115 -3.48 7.84 -18.98
C SER A 115 -2.63 7.70 -17.71
N ALA A 116 -1.30 7.63 -17.84
CA ALA A 116 -0.39 7.52 -16.70
C ALA A 116 -0.49 8.72 -15.75
N ILE A 117 -0.67 9.94 -16.27
CA ILE A 117 -0.88 11.13 -15.44
C ILE A 117 -2.19 11.01 -14.65
N LEU A 118 -3.29 10.65 -15.32
CA LEU A 118 -4.60 10.47 -14.68
C LEU A 118 -4.59 9.34 -13.64
N LEU A 119 -3.94 8.21 -13.96
CA LEU A 119 -3.76 7.10 -13.03
C LEU A 119 -2.87 7.49 -11.86
N GLY A 120 -1.82 8.30 -12.06
CA GLY A 120 -0.99 8.82 -10.97
C GLY A 120 -1.80 9.61 -9.94
N ILE A 121 -2.74 10.43 -10.41
CA ILE A 121 -3.70 11.12 -9.52
C ILE A 121 -4.65 10.11 -8.88
N GLY A 122 -5.18 9.17 -9.67
CA GLY A 122 -6.13 8.15 -9.22
C GLY A 122 -5.59 7.15 -8.19
N ILE A 123 -4.29 6.86 -8.20
CA ILE A 123 -3.63 5.97 -7.21
C ILE A 123 -3.77 6.51 -5.78
N ASN A 124 -3.92 7.83 -5.61
CA ASN A 124 -4.18 8.43 -4.31
C ASN A 124 -5.54 8.05 -3.72
N LEU A 125 -6.42 7.39 -4.47
CA LEU A 125 -7.65 6.81 -3.92
C LEU A 125 -7.35 5.90 -2.71
N TRP A 126 -6.24 5.15 -2.76
CA TRP A 126 -5.80 4.30 -1.66
C TRP A 126 -5.53 5.10 -0.38
N THR A 127 -4.73 6.16 -0.49
CA THR A 127 -4.33 6.98 0.66
C THR A 127 -5.51 7.74 1.27
N VAL A 128 -6.40 8.28 0.44
CA VAL A 128 -7.59 9.01 0.91
C VAL A 128 -8.57 8.08 1.62
N VAL A 129 -8.87 6.90 1.06
CA VAL A 129 -9.79 5.94 1.68
C VAL A 129 -9.23 5.43 3.00
N LEU A 130 -7.93 5.11 3.07
CA LEU A 130 -7.27 4.74 4.32
C LEU A 130 -7.32 5.86 5.36
N GLY A 131 -7.04 7.10 4.95
CA GLY A 131 -7.16 8.26 5.83
C GLY A 131 -8.57 8.39 6.42
N GLN A 132 -9.59 8.20 5.58
CA GLN A 132 -10.99 8.21 6.01
C GLN A 132 -11.32 7.06 6.95
N LEU A 133 -10.81 5.84 6.69
CA LEU A 133 -10.99 4.70 7.60
C LEU A 133 -10.37 5.01 8.97
N VAL A 134 -9.12 5.45 9.01
CA VAL A 134 -8.42 5.79 10.25
C VAL A 134 -9.16 6.89 11.04
N LYS A 135 -9.74 7.87 10.34
CA LYS A 135 -10.53 8.94 10.95
C LYS A 135 -11.87 8.45 11.49
N SER A 136 -12.50 7.47 10.84
CA SER A 136 -13.83 6.97 11.18
C SER A 136 -13.87 6.01 12.37
N PHE A 137 -12.71 5.45 12.77
CA PHE A 137 -12.62 4.48 13.86
C PHE A 137 -11.81 5.03 15.06
N PRO A 138 -12.19 4.64 16.29
CA PRO A 138 -11.49 5.06 17.51
C PRO A 138 -10.07 4.49 17.55
N SER A 139 -9.16 5.17 18.26
CA SER A 139 -7.72 4.89 18.23
C SER A 139 -7.35 3.47 18.63
N ASN A 140 -8.09 2.87 19.56
CA ASN A 140 -7.90 1.49 20.02
C ASN A 140 -8.23 0.43 18.96
N MET A 141 -9.04 0.75 17.95
CA MET A 141 -9.45 -0.18 16.89
C MET A 141 -8.71 0.03 15.57
N ARG A 142 -7.97 1.14 15.41
CA ARG A 142 -7.34 1.51 14.12
C ARG A 142 -6.42 0.44 13.57
N SER A 143 -5.59 -0.17 14.40
CA SER A 143 -4.65 -1.22 13.98
C SER A 143 -5.38 -2.47 13.49
N GLU A 144 -6.41 -2.92 14.21
CA GLU A 144 -7.24 -4.07 13.84
C GLU A 144 -7.97 -3.82 12.53
N VAL A 145 -8.60 -2.65 12.40
CA VAL A 145 -9.34 -2.23 11.20
C VAL A 145 -8.42 -2.17 9.98
N LEU A 146 -7.24 -1.55 10.11
CA LEU A 146 -6.28 -1.46 9.01
C LEU A 146 -5.70 -2.83 8.61
N ALA A 147 -5.43 -3.69 9.59
CA ALA A 147 -4.98 -5.05 9.32
C ALA A 147 -6.06 -5.88 8.61
N GLY A 148 -7.31 -5.81 9.08
CA GLY A 148 -8.46 -6.44 8.43
C GLY A 148 -8.66 -5.97 7.00
N PHE A 149 -8.63 -4.64 6.79
CA PHE A 149 -8.72 -4.04 5.47
C PHE A 149 -7.61 -4.56 4.53
N SER A 150 -6.34 -4.54 4.98
CA SER A 150 -5.20 -5.02 4.18
C SER A 150 -5.32 -6.49 3.75
N VAL A 151 -5.78 -7.36 4.66
CA VAL A 151 -6.02 -8.78 4.34
C VAL A 151 -7.13 -8.92 3.29
N GLN A 152 -8.26 -8.22 3.48
CA GLN A 152 -9.38 -8.25 2.51
C GLN A 152 -8.95 -7.77 1.13
N MET A 153 -8.15 -6.69 1.06
CA MET A 153 -7.56 -6.20 -0.18
C MET A 153 -6.68 -7.25 -0.87
N THR A 154 -5.85 -7.94 -0.10
CA THR A 154 -4.94 -8.97 -0.62
C THR A 154 -5.71 -10.15 -1.19
N VAL A 155 -6.73 -10.63 -0.46
CA VAL A 155 -7.63 -11.70 -0.92
C VAL A 155 -8.33 -11.29 -2.21
N LEU A 156 -8.84 -10.06 -2.27
CA LEU A 156 -9.55 -9.57 -3.45
C LEU A 156 -8.63 -9.44 -4.67
N GLN A 157 -7.41 -8.95 -4.48
CA GLN A 157 -6.40 -8.90 -5.55
C GLN A 157 -6.00 -10.32 -6.01
N LEU A 158 -5.91 -11.28 -5.08
CA LEU A 158 -5.64 -12.66 -5.40
C LEU A 158 -6.77 -13.27 -6.24
N CYS A 159 -8.04 -13.00 -5.89
CA CYS A 159 -9.20 -13.38 -6.70
C CYS A 159 -9.14 -12.76 -8.09
N GLY A 160 -8.81 -11.47 -8.21
CA GLY A 160 -8.66 -10.80 -9.51
C GLY A 160 -7.57 -11.46 -10.38
N LYS A 161 -6.39 -11.72 -9.81
CA LYS A 161 -5.30 -12.43 -10.51
C LYS A 161 -5.68 -13.86 -10.91
N GLY A 162 -6.47 -14.56 -10.09
CA GLY A 162 -6.94 -15.91 -10.38
C GLY A 162 -8.01 -15.97 -11.47
N ILE A 163 -8.82 -14.92 -11.63
CA ILE A 163 -9.85 -14.83 -12.67
C ILE A 163 -9.25 -14.48 -14.04
N PHE A 164 -8.13 -13.75 -14.07
CA PHE A 164 -7.44 -13.38 -15.32
C PHE A 164 -7.22 -14.56 -16.30
N PRO A 165 -6.56 -15.68 -15.92
CA PRO A 165 -6.31 -16.78 -16.86
C PRO A 165 -7.62 -17.42 -17.36
N ILE A 166 -8.66 -17.45 -16.52
CA ILE A 166 -9.98 -17.98 -16.90
C ILE A 166 -10.60 -17.10 -17.99
N ILE A 167 -10.57 -15.77 -17.82
CA ILE A 167 -11.09 -14.83 -18.81
C ILE A 167 -10.28 -14.93 -20.10
N GLU A 168 -8.95 -14.98 -20.03
CA GLU A 168 -8.10 -15.12 -21.20
C GLU A 168 -8.40 -16.42 -21.97
N TYR A 169 -8.59 -17.53 -21.26
CA TYR A 169 -8.99 -18.80 -21.86
C TYR A 169 -10.35 -18.70 -22.56
N ILE A 170 -11.33 -18.03 -21.95
CA ILE A 170 -12.64 -17.81 -22.59
C ILE A 170 -12.51 -16.97 -23.86
N LEU A 171 -11.78 -15.85 -23.79
CA LEU A 171 -11.58 -14.94 -24.94
C LEU A 171 -10.88 -15.64 -26.11
N HIS A 172 -9.87 -16.46 -25.80
CA HIS A 172 -9.09 -17.17 -26.79
C HIS A 172 -9.83 -18.40 -27.34
N SER A 173 -10.31 -19.29 -26.47
CA SER A 173 -10.82 -20.62 -26.87
C SER A 173 -12.30 -20.60 -27.27
N ILE A 174 -13.13 -19.80 -26.58
CA ILE A 174 -14.58 -19.80 -26.81
C ILE A 174 -14.97 -18.73 -27.83
N ILE A 175 -14.46 -17.50 -27.67
CA ILE A 175 -14.81 -16.38 -28.55
C ILE A 175 -13.93 -16.34 -29.81
N LYS A 176 -12.79 -17.04 -29.81
CA LYS A 176 -11.83 -17.11 -30.93
C LYS A 176 -11.33 -15.73 -31.39
N ILE A 177 -11.05 -14.83 -30.43
CA ILE A 177 -10.42 -13.55 -30.74
C ILE A 177 -8.93 -13.79 -30.95
N GLU A 178 -8.50 -13.96 -32.19
CA GLU A 178 -7.10 -14.26 -32.53
C GLU A 178 -6.16 -13.06 -32.28
N GLU A 179 -6.65 -11.83 -32.47
CA GLU A 179 -5.86 -10.61 -32.29
C GLU A 179 -5.54 -10.35 -30.81
N GLU A 180 -4.27 -10.47 -30.42
CA GLU A 180 -3.81 -10.28 -29.04
C GLU A 180 -4.15 -8.90 -28.49
N LEU A 181 -3.95 -7.84 -29.29
CA LEU A 181 -4.21 -6.47 -28.87
C LEU A 181 -5.68 -6.28 -28.47
N SER A 182 -6.61 -6.88 -29.23
CA SER A 182 -8.03 -6.84 -28.93
C SER A 182 -8.35 -7.57 -27.62
N ARG A 183 -7.74 -8.73 -27.35
CA ARG A 183 -7.87 -9.43 -26.06
C ARG A 183 -7.34 -8.57 -24.90
N TYR A 184 -6.17 -7.97 -25.06
CA TYR A 184 -5.56 -7.10 -24.03
C TYR A 184 -6.42 -5.86 -23.74
N ARG A 185 -7.05 -5.26 -24.76
CA ARG A 185 -7.99 -4.16 -24.59
C ARG A 185 -9.23 -4.56 -23.80
N ILE A 186 -9.74 -5.77 -24.01
CA ILE A 186 -10.88 -6.29 -23.24
C ILE A 186 -10.50 -6.40 -21.75
N HIS A 187 -9.34 -6.97 -21.42
CA HIS A 187 -8.86 -7.03 -20.02
C HIS A 187 -8.69 -5.64 -19.39
N MET A 188 -8.12 -4.69 -20.13
CA MET A 188 -8.01 -3.29 -19.70
C MET A 188 -9.40 -2.64 -19.50
N GLY A 189 -10.36 -2.98 -20.36
CA GLY A 189 -11.74 -2.53 -20.29
C GLY A 189 -12.48 -3.03 -19.05
N LEU A 190 -12.18 -4.24 -18.57
CA LEU A 190 -12.77 -4.77 -17.33
C LEU A 190 -12.38 -3.94 -16.11
N CYS A 191 -11.12 -3.52 -16.00
CA CYS A 191 -10.67 -2.60 -14.94
C CYS A 191 -11.43 -1.26 -15.01
N THR A 192 -11.61 -0.74 -16.22
CA THR A 192 -12.40 0.48 -16.47
C THR A 192 -13.83 0.34 -15.97
N PHE A 193 -14.50 -0.77 -16.29
CA PHE A 193 -15.86 -1.06 -15.83
C PHE A 193 -15.97 -1.01 -14.29
N PHE A 194 -15.07 -1.67 -13.57
CA PHE A 194 -15.07 -1.65 -12.10
C PHE A 194 -14.79 -0.27 -11.52
N CYS A 195 -13.88 0.51 -12.11
CA CYS A 195 -13.62 1.87 -11.67
C CYS A 195 -14.84 2.79 -11.89
N PHE A 196 -15.52 2.68 -13.03
CA PHE A 196 -16.75 3.44 -13.28
C PHE A 196 -17.90 3.02 -12.36
N TYR A 197 -18.04 1.72 -12.09
CA TYR A 197 -18.98 1.23 -11.08
C TYR A 197 -18.71 1.87 -9.72
N GLY A 198 -17.43 1.94 -9.31
CA GLY A 198 -17.03 2.65 -8.09
C GLY A 198 -17.44 4.12 -8.10
N VAL A 199 -17.17 4.85 -9.19
CA VAL A 199 -17.58 6.26 -9.33
C VAL A 199 -19.11 6.41 -9.23
N VAL A 200 -19.88 5.57 -9.91
CA VAL A 200 -21.36 5.61 -9.85
C VAL A 200 -21.86 5.31 -8.44
N ALA A 201 -21.33 4.26 -7.79
CA ALA A 201 -21.69 3.92 -6.42
C ALA A 201 -21.38 5.07 -5.45
N LEU A 202 -20.23 5.73 -5.64
CA LEU A 202 -19.85 6.92 -4.87
C LEU A 202 -20.85 8.07 -5.09
N LEU A 203 -21.19 8.39 -6.33
CA LEU A 203 -22.17 9.43 -6.69
C LEU A 203 -23.56 9.16 -6.10
N MET A 204 -24.01 7.92 -6.13
CA MET A 204 -25.30 7.51 -5.53
C MET A 204 -25.29 7.65 -4.00
N ASP A 205 -24.15 7.41 -3.34
CA ASP A 205 -24.03 7.45 -1.89
C ASP A 205 -23.45 8.76 -1.34
N ARG A 206 -23.53 9.85 -2.11
CA ARG A 206 -22.98 11.18 -1.77
C ARG A 206 -23.33 11.65 -0.36
N LYS A 207 -24.59 11.45 0.03
CA LYS A 207 -25.08 11.88 1.34
C LYS A 207 -24.39 11.13 2.48
N ASN A 208 -24.14 9.83 2.34
CA ASN A 208 -23.55 9.05 3.43
C ASN A 208 -22.06 9.31 3.62
N VAL A 209 -21.34 9.63 2.54
CA VAL A 209 -19.89 9.96 2.61
C VAL A 209 -19.65 11.37 3.15
N GLY A 210 -20.51 12.35 2.81
CA GLY A 210 -20.31 13.75 3.21
C GLY A 210 -20.54 14.06 4.69
N TYR A 211 -21.50 13.39 5.34
CA TYR A 211 -21.98 13.76 6.69
C TYR A 211 -21.12 13.25 7.86
N SER A 212 -20.03 12.52 7.60
CA SER A 212 -19.29 11.82 8.65
C SER A 212 -18.46 12.72 9.59
N GLY A 213 -18.28 14.01 9.25
CA GLY A 213 -17.38 14.91 9.99
C GLY A 213 -18.00 15.62 11.19
N GLU A 214 -19.27 16.03 11.11
CA GLU A 214 -19.85 16.98 12.09
C GLU A 214 -20.68 16.28 13.17
N THR A 215 -21.32 15.16 12.84
CA THR A 215 -22.33 14.54 13.74
C THR A 215 -21.71 13.73 14.89
N LEU A 216 -20.54 13.13 14.70
CA LEU A 216 -19.93 12.22 15.69
C LEU A 216 -19.25 12.96 16.86
N MET A 217 -18.75 14.18 16.65
CA MET A 217 -18.19 14.96 17.77
C MET A 217 -19.29 15.55 18.65
N SER A 218 -20.42 15.95 18.07
CA SER A 218 -21.51 16.55 18.84
C SER A 218 -22.28 15.53 19.71
N GLN A 219 -22.36 14.26 19.29
CA GLN A 219 -23.00 13.22 20.10
C GLN A 219 -22.13 12.69 21.26
N ASN A 220 -20.80 12.72 21.12
CA ASN A 220 -19.91 12.22 22.17
C ASN A 220 -19.70 13.23 23.32
N GLU A 221 -20.02 14.52 23.10
CA GLU A 221 -20.05 15.52 24.17
C GLU A 221 -21.28 15.39 25.08
N GLN A 222 -22.36 14.72 24.64
CA GLN A 222 -23.55 14.49 25.48
C GLN A 222 -23.54 13.15 26.23
N HIS A 223 -22.66 12.22 25.87
CA HIS A 223 -22.44 10.99 26.61
C HIS A 223 -21.04 11.00 27.23
N GLU A 224 -20.83 11.93 28.16
CA GLU A 224 -19.72 11.87 29.11
C GLU A 224 -19.88 10.58 29.94
N GLN A 225 -19.38 9.46 29.41
CA GLN A 225 -19.25 8.22 30.17
C GLN A 225 -18.42 8.55 31.41
N PRO A 226 -18.87 8.16 32.62
CA PRO A 226 -18.13 8.42 33.85
C PRO A 226 -16.72 7.86 33.68
N ARG A 227 -15.77 8.78 33.62
CA ARG A 227 -14.34 8.54 33.46
C ARG A 227 -13.96 7.47 34.47
N VAL A 228 -13.77 6.23 34.01
CA VAL A 228 -13.27 5.15 34.85
C VAL A 228 -11.92 5.63 35.37
N LYS A 229 -11.87 5.97 36.65
CA LYS A 229 -10.64 6.25 37.39
C LYS A 229 -9.83 4.96 37.30
N TYR A 230 -8.97 4.87 36.30
CA TYR A 230 -7.89 3.90 36.33
C TYR A 230 -7.09 4.26 37.56
N GLY A 231 -7.18 3.40 38.59
CA GLY A 231 -6.33 3.47 39.76
C GLY A 231 -4.90 3.41 39.26
N GLN A 232 -4.26 4.56 39.24
CA GLN A 232 -2.82 4.69 39.14
C GLN A 232 -2.28 3.86 40.30
N LYS A 233 -1.76 2.68 39.97
CA LYS A 233 -1.11 1.79 40.93
C LYS A 233 0.09 2.60 41.44
N GLU A 234 0.00 3.10 42.68
CA GLU A 234 1.13 3.69 43.38
C GLU A 234 2.27 2.67 43.30
N SER A 235 3.31 3.03 42.55
CA SER A 235 4.60 2.36 42.63
C SER A 235 5.10 2.59 44.05
N ILE A 236 5.17 1.50 44.82
CA ILE A 236 5.92 1.44 46.05
C ILE A 236 7.38 1.60 45.65
N ASP A 237 7.94 2.77 45.97
CA ASP A 237 9.37 3.04 45.97
C ASP A 237 9.97 2.30 47.16
N ASP A 238 10.63 1.17 46.88
CA ASP A 238 11.62 0.56 47.75
C ASP A 238 12.68 -0.04 46.80
N ASP A 239 13.79 0.67 46.61
CA ASP A 239 15.12 0.06 46.69
C ASP A 239 16.21 1.14 46.59
N ASP A 240 16.69 1.43 47.79
CA ASP A 240 17.88 2.16 48.18
C ASP A 240 19.13 1.42 47.66
N TRP A 241 19.94 2.10 46.83
CA TRP A 241 21.31 1.66 46.54
C TRP A 241 22.23 2.88 46.56
N GLU A 242 22.88 3.06 47.70
CA GLU A 242 24.01 3.96 47.89
C GLU A 242 25.21 3.49 47.04
N ASP A 243 25.70 4.44 46.24
CA ASP A 243 27.09 4.92 46.13
C ASP A 243 28.21 3.99 46.60
N ASP A 244 29.16 3.67 45.71
CA ASP A 244 30.51 4.22 45.86
C ASP A 244 31.48 3.91 44.70
N THR A 245 32.43 4.83 44.54
CA THR A 245 33.78 4.73 43.92
C THR A 245 34.01 5.09 42.42
N LEU A 246 34.35 6.37 42.28
CA LEU A 246 35.66 6.94 41.86
C LEU A 246 35.96 7.29 40.37
N PRO A 247 36.67 8.42 40.14
CA PRO A 247 36.94 8.96 38.80
C PRO A 247 38.39 8.76 38.35
N THR A 248 38.65 8.65 37.03
CA THR A 248 39.82 9.31 36.42
C THR A 248 39.73 9.47 34.89
N ALA A 249 40.24 10.62 34.46
CA ALA A 249 40.46 11.17 33.13
C ALA A 249 40.99 10.24 32.02
N ALA A 250 40.65 10.58 30.76
CA ALA A 250 41.65 10.78 29.71
C ALA A 250 41.10 11.56 28.50
N THR A 251 41.82 12.63 28.19
CA THR A 251 41.86 13.52 27.03
C THR A 251 41.99 12.80 25.68
N ALA A 252 41.29 13.29 24.64
CA ALA A 252 41.81 13.26 23.27
C ALA A 252 41.24 14.43 22.43
N LYS A 253 42.12 15.38 22.11
CA LYS A 253 41.97 16.41 21.09
C LYS A 253 41.96 15.78 19.69
N SER A 254 41.19 16.34 18.77
CA SER A 254 41.69 16.53 17.39
C SER A 254 41.02 17.73 16.73
N GLN A 255 41.86 18.69 16.34
CA GLN A 255 41.60 19.78 15.40
C GLN A 255 42.25 19.41 14.07
N ALA A 256 41.57 19.68 12.95
CA ALA A 256 42.10 20.10 11.64
C ALA A 256 40.87 20.45 10.77
N GLU A 257 40.68 21.70 10.33
CA GLU A 257 41.14 22.25 9.03
C GLU A 257 40.75 21.34 7.85
N GLY A 258 40.08 21.76 6.78
CA GLY A 258 39.70 23.05 6.22
C GLY A 258 39.49 22.82 4.71
N ALA A 259 38.51 23.47 4.08
CA ALA A 259 38.50 23.78 2.63
C ALA A 259 37.23 24.55 2.24
N ASP A 260 37.46 25.81 1.85
CA ASP A 260 36.59 26.61 0.99
C ASP A 260 36.38 25.96 -0.38
N ALA A 261 35.19 26.15 -0.96
CA ALA A 261 35.02 26.32 -2.40
C ALA A 261 33.67 26.94 -2.74
N THR A 262 33.67 28.27 -2.82
CA THR A 262 32.78 29.12 -3.60
C THR A 262 32.73 28.67 -5.07
N THR A 263 31.55 28.56 -5.69
CA THR A 263 31.34 29.01 -7.09
C THR A 263 29.88 29.37 -7.32
N THR A 264 29.71 30.61 -7.73
CA THR A 264 28.49 31.34 -8.09
C THR A 264 28.28 31.26 -9.61
N THR A 265 27.05 31.58 -10.06
CA THR A 265 26.68 32.12 -11.41
C THR A 265 26.59 31.09 -12.56
N SER A 266 25.63 31.11 -13.51
CA SER A 266 24.70 32.16 -13.96
C SER A 266 23.57 31.58 -14.83
N THR A 267 22.36 32.12 -14.63
CA THR A 267 21.36 32.57 -15.63
C THR A 267 21.30 31.99 -17.05
N ALA A 268 20.09 31.57 -17.45
CA ALA A 268 19.51 31.95 -18.73
C ALA A 268 18.00 32.19 -18.59
N SER A 269 17.60 33.41 -18.89
CA SER A 269 16.26 33.99 -18.88
C SER A 269 15.73 34.10 -20.31
N ALA A 270 14.46 33.76 -20.53
CA ALA A 270 13.57 34.25 -21.60
C ALA A 270 12.20 33.57 -21.41
N SER A 271 11.03 34.12 -21.70
CA SER A 271 10.54 35.47 -21.96
C SER A 271 9.01 35.32 -21.98
N ARG A 272 8.34 36.14 -21.15
CA ARG A 272 7.04 36.80 -21.34
C ARG A 272 6.18 36.38 -22.55
N ASN A 273 4.90 36.06 -22.29
CA ASN A 273 3.79 36.72 -22.99
C ASN A 273 2.50 36.71 -22.16
N ASN A 274 1.97 37.92 -22.00
CA ASN A 274 0.66 38.26 -21.46
C ASN A 274 -0.40 38.07 -22.54
N THR A 275 -1.58 37.59 -22.17
CA THR A 275 -2.85 38.03 -22.78
C THR A 275 -3.94 38.00 -21.72
N ASN A 276 -4.40 39.20 -21.36
CA ASN A 276 -5.70 39.47 -20.75
C ASN A 276 -6.80 39.09 -21.73
N GLU A 277 -7.90 38.51 -21.25
CA GLU A 277 -9.24 38.89 -21.69
C GLU A 277 -10.20 38.80 -20.49
N ASP A 278 -10.98 39.87 -20.37
CA ASP A 278 -11.90 40.19 -19.29
C ASP A 278 -13.32 39.62 -19.53
N SER A 279 -14.07 39.53 -18.42
CA SER A 279 -15.53 39.72 -18.30
C SER A 279 -16.50 38.53 -18.55
N PRO A 280 -17.75 38.57 -18.04
CA PRO A 280 -18.18 39.02 -16.70
C PRO A 280 -19.21 38.10 -16.00
N ILE A 281 -19.22 38.19 -14.67
CA ILE A 281 -20.36 38.32 -13.73
C ILE A 281 -21.72 37.73 -14.14
N SER A 282 -22.21 36.79 -13.32
CA SER A 282 -23.64 36.69 -13.00
C SER A 282 -23.84 36.36 -11.52
N SER A 283 -24.42 37.34 -10.83
CA SER A 283 -24.90 37.41 -9.46
C SER A 283 -25.97 36.39 -9.10
N LEU A 284 -25.94 35.88 -7.86
CA LEU A 284 -27.15 35.55 -7.12
C LEU A 284 -26.99 35.95 -5.64
N SER A 285 -27.68 37.03 -5.29
CA SER A 285 -28.22 37.38 -3.96
C SER A 285 -29.22 36.29 -3.50
N SER A 286 -29.75 36.16 -2.28
CA SER A 286 -29.88 36.96 -1.07
C SER A 286 -30.51 36.02 -0.03
N PHE A 287 -30.01 35.96 1.20
CA PHE A 287 -30.78 35.52 2.38
C PHE A 287 -30.17 36.26 3.59
N VAL A 288 -30.72 37.43 3.94
CA VAL A 288 -31.71 37.66 5.01
C VAL A 288 -31.08 37.57 6.40
N ASN A 289 -30.90 38.77 6.96
CA ASN A 289 -30.60 39.09 8.36
C ASN A 289 -31.74 38.66 9.29
N GLU A 290 -31.41 38.17 10.49
CA GLU A 290 -32.06 38.51 11.77
C GLU A 290 -31.24 37.93 12.97
N PRO A 291 -31.51 38.31 14.24
CA PRO A 291 -30.77 39.37 14.91
C PRO A 291 -29.90 38.88 16.08
N GLU A 292 -29.08 39.83 16.56
CA GLU A 292 -28.18 39.74 17.71
C GLU A 292 -28.94 39.56 19.03
N ASP A 293 -28.78 38.40 19.66
CA ASP A 293 -29.04 38.23 21.09
C ASP A 293 -27.70 38.12 21.85
N ALA A 294 -27.37 39.24 22.49
CA ALA A 294 -26.24 39.39 23.39
C ALA A 294 -26.53 38.72 24.74
N SER A 295 -26.03 37.49 24.93
CA SER A 295 -25.95 36.85 26.25
C SER A 295 -24.49 36.70 26.71
N MET A 296 -24.06 37.68 27.50
CA MET A 296 -23.20 37.55 28.69
C MET A 296 -22.16 36.41 28.69
N ILE A 297 -21.00 36.68 28.07
CA ILE A 297 -19.81 35.83 28.14
C ILE A 297 -19.19 35.96 29.54
N ARG A 298 -19.19 34.86 30.28
CA ARG A 298 -18.43 34.69 31.53
C ARG A 298 -16.98 34.35 31.14
N PRO A 299 -15.96 35.14 31.53
CA PRO A 299 -14.57 34.82 31.21
C PRO A 299 -14.16 33.57 31.98
N ALA A 300 -14.11 32.43 31.29
CA ALA A 300 -13.43 31.25 31.79
C ALA A 300 -11.93 31.54 31.76
N THR A 301 -11.33 31.65 32.94
CA THR A 301 -9.89 31.77 33.13
C THR A 301 -9.24 30.46 32.65
N THR A 302 -8.91 30.39 31.36
CA THR A 302 -8.15 29.29 30.77
C THR A 302 -6.73 29.37 31.32
N THR A 303 -6.46 28.60 32.37
CA THR A 303 -5.11 28.31 32.82
C THR A 303 -4.41 27.55 31.70
N VAL A 304 -3.65 28.29 30.87
CA VAL A 304 -2.73 27.72 29.89
C VAL A 304 -1.64 27.00 30.69
N ILE A 305 -1.85 25.72 30.97
CA ILE A 305 -0.80 24.83 31.46
C ILE A 305 0.19 24.72 30.30
N LYS A 306 1.24 25.54 30.37
CA LYS A 306 2.40 25.47 29.47
C LYS A 306 3.12 24.16 29.80
N GLN A 307 2.65 23.07 29.21
CA GLN A 307 3.28 21.76 29.32
C GLN A 307 4.59 21.84 28.53
N GLU A 308 5.63 22.30 29.21
CA GLU A 308 7.00 22.35 28.72
C GLU A 308 7.49 20.90 28.62
N ASN A 309 7.19 20.27 27.47
CA ASN A 309 7.71 18.96 27.12
C ASN A 309 9.23 19.08 26.96
N THR A 310 9.95 18.96 28.07
CA THR A 310 11.39 18.69 28.15
C THR A 310 11.65 17.30 27.59
N LEU A 311 11.48 17.16 26.27
CA LEU A 311 11.80 15.95 25.54
C LEU A 311 13.30 15.74 25.66
N THR A 312 13.69 14.74 26.45
CA THR A 312 15.09 14.41 26.70
C THR A 312 15.81 14.17 25.36
N PRO A 313 17.04 14.67 25.18
CA PRO A 313 17.77 14.61 23.91
C PRO A 313 17.96 13.18 23.40
N HIS A 314 17.90 12.18 24.28
CA HIS A 314 17.96 10.76 23.94
C HIS A 314 16.80 10.32 23.02
N ASN A 315 15.58 10.82 23.25
CA ASN A 315 14.40 10.38 22.49
C ASN A 315 14.42 10.83 21.02
N LYS A 316 15.03 12.00 20.74
CA LYS A 316 15.15 12.52 19.36
C LYS A 316 16.00 11.61 18.46
N ARG A 317 17.06 11.00 19.00
CA ARG A 317 17.95 10.11 18.24
C ARG A 317 17.24 8.80 17.87
N THR A 318 16.49 8.22 18.81
CA THR A 318 15.72 7.00 18.56
C THR A 318 14.67 7.22 17.46
N HIS A 319 13.89 8.31 17.54
CA HIS A 319 12.90 8.63 16.51
C HIS A 319 13.51 8.85 15.13
N LEU A 320 14.67 9.53 15.06
CA LEU A 320 15.39 9.72 13.80
C LEU A 320 15.84 8.38 13.20
N ILE A 321 16.46 7.51 14.01
CA ILE A 321 16.92 6.19 13.57
C ILE A 321 15.75 5.34 13.08
N THR A 322 14.65 5.27 13.84
CA THR A 322 13.44 4.52 13.42
C THR A 322 12.88 5.05 12.11
N THR A 323 12.83 6.37 11.94
CA THR A 323 12.33 7.01 10.70
C THR A 323 13.23 6.68 9.51
N ILE A 324 14.55 6.75 9.67
CA ILE A 324 15.52 6.41 8.62
C ILE A 324 15.40 4.93 8.24
N THR A 325 15.38 4.03 9.22
CA THR A 325 15.26 2.58 9.00
C THR A 325 13.96 2.23 8.26
N LEU A 326 12.84 2.83 8.67
CA LEU A 326 11.55 2.61 8.03
C LEU A 326 11.53 3.18 6.61
N THR A 327 12.15 4.33 6.38
CA THR A 327 12.29 4.92 5.03
C THR A 327 13.10 4.02 4.11
N ILE A 328 14.23 3.48 4.57
CA ILE A 328 15.06 2.54 3.80
C ILE A 328 14.29 1.25 3.50
N ALA A 329 13.59 0.69 4.49
CA ALA A 329 12.80 -0.52 4.31
C ALA A 329 11.71 -0.34 3.24
N LEU A 330 10.97 0.78 3.29
CA LEU A 330 9.95 1.11 2.30
C LEU A 330 10.54 1.36 0.91
N LEU A 331 11.73 1.97 0.83
CA LEU A 331 12.45 2.16 -0.43
C LEU A 331 12.83 0.82 -1.06
N ILE A 332 13.41 -0.10 -0.27
CA ILE A 332 13.76 -1.45 -0.72
C ILE A 332 12.52 -2.18 -1.19
N GLN A 333 11.44 -2.16 -0.40
CA GLN A 333 10.17 -2.79 -0.78
C GLN A 333 9.62 -2.24 -2.10
N SER A 334 9.68 -0.92 -2.30
CA SER A 334 9.25 -0.26 -3.54
C SER A 334 10.10 -0.69 -4.75
N ILE A 335 11.43 -0.77 -4.59
CA ILE A 335 12.36 -1.24 -5.63
C ILE A 335 12.07 -2.72 -5.98
N CYS A 336 11.95 -3.59 -4.97
CA CYS A 336 11.62 -5.00 -5.17
C CYS A 336 10.28 -5.17 -5.89
N THR A 337 9.26 -4.41 -5.48
CA THR A 337 7.94 -4.43 -6.12
C THR A 337 8.03 -3.98 -7.58
N THR A 338 8.78 -2.92 -7.86
CA THR A 338 8.98 -2.42 -9.24
C THR A 338 9.70 -3.45 -10.11
N PHE A 339 10.73 -4.10 -9.56
CA PHE A 339 11.44 -5.18 -10.25
C PHE A 339 10.50 -6.34 -10.61
N LEU A 340 9.69 -6.81 -9.65
CA LEU A 340 8.78 -7.95 -9.84
C LEU A 340 7.59 -7.61 -10.74
N THR A 341 7.12 -6.37 -10.74
CA THR A 341 5.91 -5.98 -11.50
C THR A 341 6.22 -5.47 -12.90
N VAL A 342 7.38 -4.84 -13.11
CA VAL A 342 7.74 -4.23 -14.40
C VAL A 342 8.84 -5.02 -15.08
N LEU A 343 9.97 -5.24 -14.41
CA LEU A 343 11.16 -5.80 -15.05
C LEU A 343 11.04 -7.31 -15.26
N TRP A 344 10.46 -8.03 -14.31
CA TRP A 344 10.27 -9.48 -14.39
C TRP A 344 9.41 -9.90 -15.59
N PRO A 345 8.23 -9.31 -15.87
CA PRO A 345 7.48 -9.65 -17.09
C PRO A 345 8.27 -9.41 -18.37
N LEU A 346 9.05 -8.32 -18.44
CA LEU A 346 9.91 -8.02 -19.60
C LEU A 346 10.98 -9.10 -19.79
N LEU A 347 11.72 -9.41 -18.73
CA LEU A 347 12.76 -10.44 -18.76
C LEU A 347 12.19 -11.82 -19.05
N SER A 348 10.99 -12.11 -18.54
CA SER A 348 10.27 -13.36 -18.77
C SER A 348 9.86 -13.53 -20.23
N LYS A 349 9.47 -12.43 -20.90
CA LYS A 349 9.15 -12.42 -22.32
C LYS A 349 10.41 -12.58 -23.17
N ASP A 350 11.46 -11.83 -22.88
CA ASP A 350 12.66 -11.80 -23.72
C ASP A 350 13.48 -13.10 -23.62
N LEU A 351 13.61 -13.68 -22.42
CA LEU A 351 14.43 -14.89 -22.22
C LEU A 351 13.67 -16.19 -22.46
N PHE A 352 12.38 -16.23 -22.14
CA PHE A 352 11.60 -17.48 -22.14
C PHE A 352 10.44 -17.46 -23.13
N SER A 353 10.22 -16.36 -23.87
CA SER A 353 9.08 -16.19 -24.79
C SER A 353 7.73 -16.49 -24.14
N LEU A 354 7.60 -16.18 -22.84
CA LEU A 354 6.39 -16.49 -22.08
C LEU A 354 5.22 -15.64 -22.57
N SER A 355 4.08 -16.29 -22.79
CA SER A 355 2.82 -15.62 -23.08
C SER A 355 2.28 -14.88 -21.85
N ALA A 356 1.42 -13.87 -22.07
CA ALA A 356 0.74 -13.17 -20.98
C ALA A 356 -0.10 -14.11 -20.11
N HIS A 357 -0.69 -15.14 -20.72
CA HIS A 357 -1.45 -16.18 -20.02
C HIS A 357 -0.56 -16.96 -19.04
N THR A 358 0.58 -17.49 -19.52
CA THR A 358 1.52 -18.24 -18.68
C THR A 358 2.09 -17.37 -17.56
N PHE A 359 2.44 -16.11 -17.89
CA PHE A 359 2.90 -15.14 -16.89
C PHE A 359 1.84 -14.85 -15.81
N GLY A 360 0.56 -14.77 -16.20
CA GLY A 360 -0.57 -14.62 -15.28
C GLY A 360 -0.68 -15.76 -14.29
N ILE A 361 -0.56 -17.01 -14.75
CA ILE A 361 -0.58 -18.21 -13.89
C ILE A 361 0.58 -18.17 -12.89
N ILE A 362 1.80 -17.88 -13.35
CA ILE A 362 2.99 -17.79 -12.50
C ILE A 362 2.80 -16.69 -11.43
N THR A 363 2.30 -15.52 -11.83
CA THR A 363 2.05 -14.39 -10.93
C THR A 363 0.97 -14.72 -9.89
N PHE A 364 -0.07 -15.47 -10.29
CA PHE A 364 -1.10 -15.95 -9.39
C PHE A 364 -0.53 -16.92 -8.36
N ILE A 365 0.20 -17.96 -8.78
CA ILE A 365 0.84 -18.93 -7.88
C ILE A 365 1.80 -18.22 -6.93
N SER A 366 2.64 -17.32 -7.44
CA SER A 366 3.55 -16.51 -6.62
C SER A 366 2.80 -15.70 -5.56
N SER A 367 1.64 -15.14 -5.92
CA SER A 367 0.80 -14.39 -4.98
C SER A 367 0.18 -15.28 -3.91
N ILE A 368 -0.24 -16.52 -4.24
CA ILE A 368 -0.70 -17.50 -3.25
C ILE A 368 0.41 -17.81 -2.24
N VAL A 369 1.61 -18.15 -2.75
CA VAL A 369 2.74 -18.54 -1.89
C VAL A 369 3.16 -17.39 -0.99
N SER A 370 3.26 -16.17 -1.53
CA SER A 370 3.60 -14.97 -0.74
C SER A 370 2.54 -14.68 0.33
N THR A 371 1.25 -14.79 -0.02
CA THR A 371 0.16 -14.60 0.96
C THR A 371 0.18 -15.67 2.05
N GLY A 372 0.45 -16.92 1.68
CA GLY A 372 0.58 -18.04 2.62
C GLY A 372 1.76 -17.85 3.58
N ALA A 373 2.90 -17.36 3.08
CA ALA A 373 4.07 -17.04 3.90
C ALA A 373 3.80 -15.89 4.88
N VAL A 374 3.05 -14.86 4.47
CA VAL A 374 2.67 -13.78 5.40
C VAL A 374 1.67 -14.27 6.44
N ALA A 375 0.72 -15.13 6.03
CA ALA A 375 -0.29 -15.68 6.92
C ALA A 375 0.27 -16.65 7.98
N SER A 376 1.49 -17.18 7.79
CA SER A 376 2.11 -18.11 8.74
C SER A 376 2.84 -17.39 9.89
N PHE A 377 3.19 -16.10 9.78
CA PHE A 377 3.93 -15.37 10.82
C PHE A 377 3.28 -15.41 12.22
N PRO A 378 1.95 -15.22 12.38
CA PRO A 378 1.33 -15.30 13.70
C PRO A 378 1.41 -16.71 14.33
N ILE A 379 1.52 -17.75 13.50
CA ILE A 379 1.68 -19.13 13.97
C ILE A 379 3.10 -19.31 14.51
N VAL A 380 4.11 -18.80 13.79
CA VAL A 380 5.51 -18.86 14.20
C VAL A 380 5.76 -18.07 15.50
N GLU A 381 5.23 -16.85 15.60
CA GLU A 381 5.34 -16.03 16.83
C GLU A 381 4.64 -16.71 18.03
N GLY A 382 3.53 -17.40 17.77
CA GLY A 382 2.84 -18.19 18.79
C GLY A 382 3.66 -19.37 19.31
N LEU A 383 4.47 -20.00 18.46
CA LEU A 383 5.37 -21.09 18.84
C LEU A 383 6.58 -20.58 19.63
N GLU A 384 7.10 -19.40 19.31
CA GLU A 384 8.22 -18.78 20.03
C GLU A 384 7.85 -18.46 21.49
N LYS A 385 6.64 -17.94 21.73
CA LYS A 385 6.12 -17.68 23.09
C LYS A 385 5.89 -18.96 23.90
N VAL A 386 5.65 -20.08 23.23
CA VAL A 386 5.57 -21.40 23.88
C VAL A 386 6.98 -21.96 24.14
N GLY A 387 7.94 -21.64 23.26
CA GLY A 387 9.35 -22.01 23.38
C GLY A 387 10.10 -21.26 24.48
N GLU A 388 9.78 -19.99 24.75
CA GLU A 388 10.36 -19.23 25.89
C GLU A 388 9.98 -19.81 27.27
N ALA A 389 8.89 -20.58 27.36
CA ALA A 389 8.56 -21.33 28.56
C ALA A 389 9.49 -22.54 28.79
N THR A 390 10.30 -22.90 27.78
CA THR A 390 11.35 -23.92 27.86
C THR A 390 12.69 -23.23 27.61
N SER A 391 13.33 -22.75 28.68
CA SER A 391 14.59 -22.01 28.64
C SER A 391 15.71 -22.78 27.92
N ILE A 392 15.93 -22.47 26.64
CA ILE A 392 17.20 -22.67 25.97
C ILE A 392 17.50 -21.37 25.22
N THR A 393 18.50 -20.66 25.72
CA THR A 393 19.03 -19.38 25.25
C THR A 393 19.63 -19.51 23.85
N GLU A 394 18.92 -19.11 22.79
CA GLU A 394 19.45 -18.51 21.53
C GLU A 394 18.33 -18.26 20.48
N PRO A 395 17.62 -17.10 20.48
CA PRO A 395 16.58 -16.81 19.48
C PRO A 395 16.87 -15.69 18.46
N ALA A 396 17.99 -14.97 18.55
CA ALA A 396 18.18 -13.73 17.77
C ALA A 396 18.40 -13.93 16.24
N ASP A 397 18.89 -15.10 15.80
CA ASP A 397 19.28 -15.30 14.40
C ASP A 397 18.14 -15.81 13.50
N MET A 398 17.10 -16.43 14.05
CA MET A 398 16.02 -17.04 13.26
C MET A 398 15.05 -16.00 12.66
N VAL A 399 14.77 -14.93 13.40
CA VAL A 399 13.79 -13.88 13.01
C VAL A 399 14.35 -12.97 11.90
N CYS A 400 15.66 -12.69 11.91
CA CYS A 400 16.34 -11.97 10.83
C CYS A 400 16.44 -12.81 9.54
N SER A 401 16.56 -14.14 9.66
CA SER A 401 16.58 -15.04 8.51
C SER A 401 15.22 -15.06 7.79
N LEU A 402 14.11 -15.28 8.51
CA LEU A 402 12.75 -15.34 7.94
C LEU A 402 12.30 -14.05 7.22
N ARG A 403 12.75 -12.88 7.70
CA ARG A 403 12.46 -11.59 7.05
C ARG A 403 13.19 -11.43 5.70
N ASN A 404 14.35 -12.07 5.54
CA ASN A 404 15.09 -12.15 4.28
C ASN A 404 14.61 -13.33 3.40
N THR A 405 14.08 -14.41 3.98
CA THR A 405 13.52 -15.58 3.26
C THR A 405 12.24 -15.28 2.49
N THR A 406 11.62 -14.10 2.66
CA THR A 406 10.49 -13.67 1.80
C THR A 406 10.96 -13.23 0.40
N THR A 407 12.26 -13.34 0.11
CA THR A 407 12.76 -13.34 -1.27
C THR A 407 12.57 -14.74 -1.84
N ILE A 408 11.39 -15.05 -2.37
CA ILE A 408 11.20 -16.25 -3.19
C ILE A 408 12.14 -16.13 -4.39
N ARG A 409 13.30 -16.78 -4.34
CA ARG A 409 14.20 -16.91 -5.48
C ARG A 409 13.59 -17.92 -6.44
N PHE A 410 12.91 -17.42 -7.46
CA PHE A 410 12.62 -18.22 -8.65
C PHE A 410 13.94 -18.46 -9.39
N MET A 411 14.64 -19.54 -9.05
CA MET A 411 15.73 -20.04 -9.90
C MET A 411 15.11 -20.93 -10.98
N LEU A 412 14.99 -20.36 -12.17
CA LEU A 412 14.71 -21.12 -13.38
C LEU A 412 15.99 -21.84 -13.78
N LEU A 413 16.10 -23.12 -13.42
CA LEU A 413 17.22 -23.96 -13.82
C LEU A 413 17.08 -24.23 -15.33
N ARG A 414 17.93 -23.58 -16.12
CA ARG A 414 18.06 -23.87 -17.55
C ARG A 414 18.81 -25.19 -17.69
N THR A 415 18.09 -26.29 -17.92
CA THR A 415 18.68 -27.50 -18.50
C THR A 415 19.09 -27.17 -19.94
N GLU A 416 20.27 -27.63 -20.35
CA GLU A 416 20.85 -27.35 -21.67
C GLU A 416 19.88 -27.66 -22.82
N PRO A 417 19.97 -26.94 -23.96
CA PRO A 417 19.01 -27.07 -25.05
C PRO A 417 19.12 -28.45 -25.72
N LYS A 418 18.33 -29.41 -25.25
CA LYS A 418 17.95 -30.59 -26.03
C LYS A 418 16.66 -30.28 -26.80
N ILE A 419 16.59 -30.78 -28.03
CA ILE A 419 15.60 -30.46 -29.08
C ILE A 419 14.20 -31.06 -28.79
N THR A 420 13.87 -31.31 -27.52
CA THR A 420 12.60 -31.89 -27.11
C THR A 420 11.88 -30.94 -26.16
N PRO A 421 10.55 -30.73 -26.33
CA PRO A 421 9.77 -29.91 -25.40
C PRO A 421 9.66 -30.66 -24.06
N GLU A 422 10.62 -30.48 -23.16
CA GLU A 422 10.51 -30.94 -21.79
C GLU A 422 9.67 -29.96 -20.95
N PRO A 423 8.91 -30.46 -19.97
CA PRO A 423 8.12 -29.61 -19.08
C PRO A 423 9.03 -28.70 -18.26
N LEU A 424 8.68 -27.41 -18.24
CA LEU A 424 9.33 -26.40 -17.40
C LEU A 424 9.16 -26.76 -15.91
N CYS A 425 10.23 -27.24 -15.28
CA CYS A 425 10.24 -27.55 -13.86
C CYS A 425 10.55 -26.28 -13.06
N PHE A 426 9.60 -25.82 -12.24
CA PHE A 426 9.79 -24.70 -11.33
C PHE A 426 10.25 -25.22 -9.97
N VAL A 427 11.50 -24.94 -9.60
CA VAL A 427 11.99 -25.23 -8.25
C VAL A 427 11.86 -23.97 -7.40
N ILE A 428 10.94 -24.00 -6.43
CA ILE A 428 10.88 -23.00 -5.37
C ILE A 428 11.89 -23.45 -4.31
N ILE A 429 13.08 -22.84 -4.29
CA ILE A 429 14.08 -23.11 -3.27
C ILE A 429 13.84 -22.18 -2.09
N PHE A 430 13.46 -22.76 -0.95
CA PHE A 430 13.57 -22.08 0.35
C PHE A 430 15.02 -22.25 0.81
N ASP A 431 15.82 -21.19 0.65
CA ASP A 431 17.20 -21.19 1.09
C ASP A 431 17.23 -20.92 2.60
N GLU A 432 17.32 -21.98 3.39
CA GLU A 432 17.58 -21.91 4.82
C GLU A 432 19.10 -21.75 4.98
N THR A 433 19.55 -20.53 5.30
CA THR A 433 20.97 -20.27 5.56
C THR A 433 21.42 -21.06 6.79
N ARG A 434 21.93 -22.27 6.55
CA ARG A 434 22.55 -23.11 7.59
C ARG A 434 23.84 -22.46 8.06
N SER A 435 23.83 -21.95 9.29
CA SER A 435 25.05 -21.81 10.08
C SER A 435 25.72 -23.18 10.17
N LYS A 436 27.03 -23.22 9.91
CA LYS A 436 27.83 -24.45 9.90
C LYS A 436 27.96 -24.98 11.33
N GLU A 437 27.16 -25.96 11.69
CA GLU A 437 27.61 -26.98 12.63
C GLU A 437 26.90 -28.33 12.40
N SER A 438 27.68 -29.38 12.56
CA SER A 438 27.40 -30.75 12.14
C SER A 438 26.26 -31.40 12.90
N SER A 439 25.35 -32.06 12.19
CA SER A 439 25.17 -33.52 12.22
C SER A 439 23.84 -33.93 11.57
N SER A 440 23.81 -35.17 11.10
CA SER A 440 22.76 -35.80 10.30
C SER A 440 21.36 -35.71 10.93
N LEU A 441 20.37 -35.27 10.15
CA LEU A 441 19.09 -35.97 10.02
C LEU A 441 18.37 -35.45 8.77
N GLY A 442 17.88 -36.37 7.95
CA GLY A 442 17.23 -36.07 6.68
C GLY A 442 15.84 -35.46 6.87
N PHE A 443 15.56 -34.40 6.11
CA PHE A 443 14.21 -33.93 5.83
C PHE A 443 14.19 -33.25 4.45
N THR A 444 14.03 -34.05 3.41
CA THR A 444 13.74 -33.58 2.05
C THR A 444 12.88 -34.61 1.34
N MET A 445 11.57 -34.41 1.34
CA MET A 445 10.65 -34.69 0.22
C MET A 445 9.23 -34.37 0.68
N GLY A 446 8.64 -33.29 0.20
CA GLY A 446 7.25 -32.95 0.55
C GLY A 446 6.51 -32.02 -0.41
N TYR A 447 7.21 -31.25 -1.24
CA TYR A 447 6.54 -30.22 -2.07
C TYR A 447 6.88 -30.26 -3.57
N LEU A 448 7.49 -31.35 -4.05
CA LEU A 448 7.88 -31.47 -5.47
C LEU A 448 6.75 -31.99 -6.39
N THR A 449 5.65 -32.53 -5.86
CA THR A 449 4.67 -33.32 -6.64
C THR A 449 3.44 -32.56 -7.14
N MET A 450 3.30 -31.25 -6.89
CA MET A 450 2.11 -30.50 -7.37
C MET A 450 2.27 -29.86 -8.75
N LEU A 451 3.47 -29.83 -9.32
CA LEU A 451 3.74 -29.17 -10.61
C LEU A 451 3.80 -30.14 -11.81
N GLU A 452 3.94 -31.46 -11.59
CA GLU A 452 3.92 -32.45 -12.66
C GLU A 452 2.49 -32.78 -13.16
N MET A 453 1.44 -32.45 -12.40
CA MET A 453 0.06 -32.85 -12.73
C MET A 453 -0.69 -31.91 -13.68
N TRP A 454 -0.08 -30.83 -14.17
CA TRP A 454 -0.76 -29.78 -14.96
C TRP A 454 -0.10 -29.48 -16.32
N ALA A 455 0.82 -30.33 -16.75
CA ALA A 455 1.54 -30.18 -18.03
C ALA A 455 1.03 -31.11 -19.15
N GLU A 456 -0.25 -31.55 -19.09
CA GLU A 456 -0.96 -32.20 -20.21
C GLU A 456 -2.07 -31.31 -20.76
#